data_AF-A0A484LXD8-F1
#
_entry.id   AF-A0A484LXD8-F1
#
_cell.length_a   1.000
_cell.length_b   1.000
_cell.length_c   1.000
_cell.angle_alpha   90.00
_cell.angle_beta   90.00
_cell.angle_gamma   90.00
#
_symmetry.space_group_name_H-M   'P 1'
#
loop_
_entity.id
_entity.type
_entity.pdbx_description
1 polymer ?
#
loop_
_entity_poly.entity_id
_entity_poly.type
_entity_poly.pdbx_seq_one_letter_code
_entity_poly.pdbx_strand_id
1 'polypeptide(L)'
;MSEKCLMVTSLAILVCHPSSTIRCFKPKSSVISPKRERTPLPPPPPPPKNNQNPKPQESFDSHAKRVLSFPRFKEIEPLEEVAEVDAIFRAGWKHNVGYRIQKVFRVNCGEAAYKRFEVYRNIVKSKGRESGVRRDGNEVLRYRGTGITCLLGFDRFSTTCRRKSCGVCRTIGGCMNSEAMGRSPVMLSKTSWRAHRRVERCGHGNMRAAIVVCRVIAGRVARCSNGNIVSGEEEKDGTFDSVEYMDGSEKLMVLDSRAILPCFVVLYEIL
;
A
#
# COMPACT_ATOMS: atom_id res chain seq x y z
N MET A 1 26.73 22.41 10.62
CA MET A 1 26.16 21.20 9.98
C MET A 1 25.33 20.31 10.92
N SER A 2 25.02 20.73 12.16
CA SER A 2 24.34 19.85 13.13
C SER A 2 22.82 20.11 13.31
N GLU A 3 22.30 21.26 12.88
CA GLU A 3 20.90 21.64 13.20
C GLU A 3 19.84 21.03 12.26
N LYS A 4 20.23 20.53 11.07
CA LYS A 4 19.30 19.90 10.12
C LYS A 4 18.96 18.44 10.44
N CYS A 5 19.69 17.82 11.38
CA CYS A 5 19.45 16.43 11.80
C CYS A 5 18.30 16.32 12.82
N LEU A 6 18.02 17.39 13.57
CA LEU A 6 16.99 17.43 14.60
C LEU A 6 15.55 17.52 14.03
N MET A 7 15.36 18.18 12.89
CA MET A 7 14.03 18.29 12.26
C MET A 7 13.54 16.96 11.66
N VAL A 8 14.46 16.12 11.19
CA VAL A 8 14.14 14.79 10.62
C VAL A 8 13.81 13.77 11.72
N THR A 9 14.36 13.95 12.92
CA THR A 9 14.07 13.09 14.08
C THR A 9 12.76 13.45 14.79
N SER A 10 12.34 14.72 14.78
CA SER A 10 11.04 15.13 15.33
C SER A 10 9.82 14.72 14.49
N LEU A 11 9.95 14.57 13.16
CA LEU A 11 8.85 14.14 12.27
C LEU A 11 8.50 12.64 12.41
N ALA A 12 9.44 11.82 12.90
CA ALA A 12 9.16 10.41 13.21
C ALA A 12 8.14 10.25 14.37
N ILE A 13 7.94 11.30 15.18
CA ILE A 13 7.03 11.29 16.34
C ILE A 13 5.59 11.63 15.93
N LEU A 14 5.38 12.48 14.91
CA LEU A 14 4.03 12.85 14.45
C LEU A 14 3.37 11.81 13.54
N VAL A 15 4.15 10.98 12.85
CA VAL A 15 3.66 9.79 12.13
C VAL A 15 3.34 8.63 13.10
N CYS A 16 3.74 8.75 14.37
CA CYS A 16 3.66 7.73 15.40
C CYS A 16 2.91 8.18 16.68
N HIS A 17 1.93 9.10 16.61
CA HIS A 17 1.14 9.43 17.81
C HIS A 17 -0.13 8.54 17.93
N PRO A 18 -0.23 7.65 18.94
CA PRO A 18 -1.30 6.65 19.08
C PRO A 18 -2.53 7.14 19.87
N SER A 19 -2.78 8.44 19.99
CA SER A 19 -3.82 8.97 20.90
C SER A 19 -5.07 9.44 20.19
N SER A 20 -6.02 8.53 20.02
CA SER A 20 -7.45 8.81 20.18
C SER A 20 -8.11 7.59 20.84
N THR A 21 -7.81 7.47 22.15
CA THR A 21 -8.54 6.81 23.25
C THR A 21 -9.07 5.38 23.09
N ILE A 22 -8.33 4.42 23.65
CA ILE A 22 -8.89 3.20 24.26
C ILE A 22 -8.92 3.42 25.78
N ARG A 23 -10.12 3.37 26.38
CA ARG A 23 -10.29 2.94 27.77
C ARG A 23 -11.17 1.70 27.76
N CYS A 24 -10.55 0.53 27.84
CA CYS A 24 -11.24 -0.72 28.17
C CYS A 24 -10.58 -1.31 29.41
N PHE A 25 -11.30 -1.21 30.52
CA PHE A 25 -11.11 -2.09 31.67
C PHE A 25 -11.52 -3.52 31.28
N LYS A 26 -10.72 -4.50 31.73
CA LYS A 26 -11.07 -5.92 31.94
C LYS A 26 -10.60 -6.25 33.37
N PRO A 27 -11.05 -7.32 34.09
CA PRO A 27 -11.44 -8.66 33.59
C PRO A 27 -12.62 -9.29 34.38
N LYS A 28 -13.14 -10.52 34.16
CA LYS A 28 -12.57 -11.88 34.35
C LYS A 28 -13.56 -12.97 33.84
N SER A 29 -13.08 -13.99 33.11
CA SER A 29 -13.04 -15.47 33.40
C SER A 29 -14.38 -16.16 33.72
N SER A 30 -14.72 -17.35 33.23
CA SER A 30 -13.97 -18.63 33.37
C SER A 30 -14.59 -19.81 32.56
N VAL A 31 -13.72 -20.68 32.03
CA VAL A 31 -13.66 -22.20 32.03
C VAL A 31 -15.01 -22.98 31.83
N ILE A 32 -15.17 -24.01 30.97
CA ILE A 32 -14.77 -25.45 31.11
C ILE A 32 -15.19 -26.25 29.83
N SER A 33 -14.40 -27.25 29.40
CA SER A 33 -14.75 -28.36 28.48
C SER A 33 -14.97 -29.67 29.29
N PRO A 34 -15.66 -30.74 28.82
CA PRO A 34 -14.96 -31.78 28.00
C PRO A 34 -15.82 -32.73 27.08
N LYS A 35 -15.10 -33.35 26.10
CA LYS A 35 -15.15 -34.71 25.46
C LYS A 35 -16.46 -35.52 25.30
N ARG A 36 -16.70 -36.17 24.12
CA ARG A 36 -16.43 -37.63 23.84
C ARG A 36 -16.82 -38.14 22.41
N GLU A 37 -15.97 -39.04 21.89
CA GLU A 37 -16.00 -40.18 20.91
C GLU A 37 -16.94 -40.39 19.69
N ARG A 38 -16.26 -40.67 18.54
CA ARG A 38 -16.32 -41.75 17.50
C ARG A 38 -17.55 -42.01 16.57
N THR A 39 -17.33 -41.66 15.28
CA THR A 39 -17.60 -42.25 13.91
C THR A 39 -18.65 -43.36 13.67
N PRO A 40 -19.34 -43.44 12.48
CA PRO A 40 -18.75 -43.71 11.14
C PRO A 40 -19.31 -42.88 9.93
N LEU A 41 -18.63 -42.92 8.77
CA LEU A 41 -19.02 -42.39 7.43
C LEU A 41 -19.48 -43.55 6.48
N PRO A 42 -19.93 -43.33 5.23
CA PRO A 42 -21.30 -42.96 4.80
C PRO A 42 -21.87 -43.92 3.69
N PRO A 43 -23.13 -43.77 3.22
CA PRO A 43 -23.53 -44.31 1.92
C PRO A 43 -23.52 -43.26 0.79
N PRO A 44 -23.40 -43.68 -0.49
CA PRO A 44 -23.15 -42.80 -1.64
C PRO A 44 -24.41 -42.01 -2.11
N PRO A 45 -24.22 -40.88 -2.83
CA PRO A 45 -25.32 -40.03 -3.25
C PRO A 45 -26.05 -40.56 -4.51
N PRO A 46 -27.38 -40.38 -4.61
CA PRO A 46 -28.12 -40.59 -5.85
C PRO A 46 -27.95 -39.41 -6.84
N PRO A 47 -28.18 -39.65 -8.16
CA PRO A 47 -27.85 -38.72 -9.25
C PRO A 47 -28.73 -37.46 -9.30
N PRO A 48 -28.25 -36.37 -9.95
CA PRO A 48 -28.85 -35.05 -9.85
C PRO A 48 -30.16 -34.96 -10.63
N LYS A 49 -31.24 -34.53 -9.95
CA LYS A 49 -32.47 -34.10 -10.60
C LYS A 49 -32.41 -32.59 -10.85
N ASN A 50 -32.30 -32.27 -12.13
CA ASN A 50 -32.42 -30.96 -12.74
C ASN A 50 -33.80 -30.36 -12.43
N ASN A 51 -33.87 -29.32 -11.61
CA ASN A 51 -35.04 -28.47 -11.49
C ASN A 51 -34.58 -27.01 -11.57
N GLN A 52 -34.87 -26.41 -12.71
CA GLN A 52 -34.76 -24.98 -12.97
C GLN A 52 -35.73 -24.25 -12.03
N ASN A 53 -35.21 -23.32 -11.23
CA ASN A 53 -36.02 -22.31 -10.59
C ASN A 53 -35.38 -20.93 -10.84
N PRO A 54 -36.15 -19.88 -11.18
CA PRO A 54 -35.60 -18.57 -11.52
C PRO A 54 -34.85 -17.96 -10.34
N LYS A 55 -33.66 -17.42 -10.63
CA LYS A 55 -32.77 -16.75 -9.68
C LYS A 55 -33.48 -15.51 -9.08
N PRO A 56 -33.48 -15.30 -7.75
CA PRO A 56 -34.00 -14.07 -7.16
C PRO A 56 -33.24 -12.86 -7.70
N GLN A 57 -33.98 -11.83 -8.13
CA GLN A 57 -33.42 -10.54 -8.54
C GLN A 57 -32.50 -10.02 -7.44
N GLU A 58 -31.24 -9.72 -7.80
CA GLU A 58 -30.32 -9.04 -6.90
C GLU A 58 -30.94 -7.70 -6.48
N SER A 59 -31.25 -7.58 -5.19
CA SER A 59 -31.73 -6.33 -4.58
C SER A 59 -30.76 -5.20 -4.89
N PHE A 60 -31.29 -4.04 -5.29
CA PHE A 60 -30.56 -2.77 -5.50
C PHE A 60 -29.58 -2.41 -4.35
N ASP A 61 -29.81 -2.92 -3.15
CA ASP A 61 -28.97 -2.73 -1.96
C ASP A 61 -27.56 -3.36 -2.06
N SER A 62 -27.39 -4.45 -2.80
CA SER A 62 -26.08 -5.10 -2.94
C SER A 62 -25.12 -4.23 -3.76
N HIS A 63 -25.66 -3.50 -4.74
CA HIS A 63 -24.90 -2.58 -5.58
C HIS A 63 -24.56 -1.30 -4.82
N ALA A 64 -25.48 -0.78 -3.99
CA ALA A 64 -25.23 0.35 -3.10
C ALA A 64 -24.13 0.04 -2.05
N LYS A 65 -24.16 -1.14 -1.42
CA LYS A 65 -23.09 -1.59 -0.51
C LYS A 65 -21.74 -1.75 -1.20
N ARG A 66 -21.73 -2.15 -2.48
CA ARG A 66 -20.51 -2.21 -3.30
C ARG A 66 -19.96 -0.83 -3.67
N VAL A 67 -20.82 0.18 -3.80
CA VAL A 67 -20.44 1.57 -4.10
C VAL A 67 -19.85 2.29 -2.87
N LEU A 68 -20.20 1.85 -1.66
CA LEU A 68 -19.70 2.42 -0.41
C LEU A 68 -18.35 1.85 0.06
N SER A 69 -17.83 0.79 -0.56
CA SER A 69 -16.56 0.15 -0.19
C SER A 69 -15.35 0.60 -1.03
N PHE A 70 -15.53 1.57 -1.94
CA PHE A 70 -14.42 2.10 -2.74
C PHE A 70 -13.50 2.99 -1.90
N PRO A 71 -12.17 2.97 -2.14
CA PRO A 71 -11.24 3.91 -1.55
C PRO A 71 -11.70 5.32 -1.89
N ARG A 72 -12.10 6.10 -0.90
CA ARG A 72 -12.51 7.47 -1.14
C ARG A 72 -11.26 8.32 -1.12
N PHE A 73 -11.03 9.09 -2.17
CA PHE A 73 -10.05 10.17 -2.09
C PHE A 73 -10.67 11.30 -1.27
N LYS A 74 -9.92 11.81 -0.31
CA LYS A 74 -10.23 13.10 0.30
C LYS A 74 -9.21 14.08 -0.26
N GLU A 75 -9.68 15.04 -1.04
CA GLU A 75 -8.85 16.18 -1.42
C GLU A 75 -8.42 16.89 -0.15
N ILE A 76 -7.13 17.19 -0.05
CA ILE A 76 -6.56 17.81 1.13
C ILE A 76 -6.70 19.31 0.96
N GLU A 77 -7.67 19.87 1.67
CA GLU A 77 -7.91 21.32 1.77
C GLU A 77 -7.00 22.01 2.82
N PRO A 78 -6.59 21.38 3.94
CA PRO A 78 -5.67 22.02 4.89
C PRO A 78 -4.30 22.29 4.26
N LEU A 79 -3.90 23.57 4.22
CA LEU A 79 -2.62 24.05 3.68
C LEU A 79 -1.41 23.33 4.30
N GLU A 80 -1.48 22.93 5.57
CA GLU A 80 -0.38 22.30 6.29
C GLU A 80 -0.05 20.89 5.78
N GLU A 81 -1.05 20.03 5.56
CA GLU A 81 -0.83 18.66 5.07
C GLU A 81 -0.40 18.67 3.59
N VAL A 82 -0.88 19.64 2.79
CA VAL A 82 -0.37 19.86 1.42
C VAL A 82 1.09 20.31 1.44
N ALA A 83 1.46 21.25 2.33
CA ALA A 83 2.83 21.73 2.45
C ALA A 83 3.81 20.63 2.90
N GLU A 84 3.37 19.74 3.80
CA GLU A 84 4.16 18.57 4.21
C GLU A 84 4.39 17.61 3.04
N VAL A 85 3.34 17.29 2.29
CA VAL A 85 3.46 16.43 1.10
C VAL A 85 4.34 17.08 0.04
N ASP A 86 4.25 18.40 -0.17
CA ASP A 86 5.13 19.13 -1.08
C ASP A 86 6.59 19.08 -0.61
N ALA A 87 6.86 19.25 0.69
CA ALA A 87 8.22 19.15 1.22
C ALA A 87 8.83 17.75 0.99
N ILE A 88 8.06 16.68 1.24
CA ILE A 88 8.46 15.30 0.97
C ILE A 88 8.70 15.10 -0.52
N PHE A 89 7.80 15.61 -1.36
CA PHE A 89 7.89 15.50 -2.81
C PHE A 89 9.11 16.26 -3.35
N ARG A 90 9.37 17.48 -2.87
CA ARG A 90 10.51 18.32 -3.22
C ARG A 90 11.83 17.69 -2.84
N ALA A 91 11.90 17.07 -1.66
CA ALA A 91 13.12 16.41 -1.18
C ALA A 91 13.58 15.27 -2.09
N GLY A 92 12.64 14.57 -2.75
CA GLY A 92 12.93 13.55 -3.75
C GLY A 92 13.03 14.07 -5.19
N TRP A 93 12.87 15.37 -5.40
CA TRP A 93 12.79 15.97 -6.73
C TRP A 93 14.15 16.44 -7.25
N LYS A 94 14.29 16.57 -8.57
CA LYS A 94 15.53 17.09 -9.17
C LYS A 94 15.59 18.61 -9.02
N HIS A 95 16.62 19.14 -8.38
CA HIS A 95 16.72 20.56 -8.01
C HIS A 95 16.55 21.56 -9.16
N ASN A 96 16.96 21.19 -10.38
CA ASN A 96 16.94 22.08 -11.54
C ASN A 96 15.71 21.90 -12.45
N VAL A 97 14.70 21.16 -12.01
CA VAL A 97 13.45 20.97 -12.76
C VAL A 97 12.30 21.51 -11.94
N GLY A 98 11.60 22.51 -12.48
CA GLY A 98 10.42 23.07 -11.86
C GLY A 98 9.24 22.11 -11.88
N TYR A 99 8.36 22.22 -10.89
CA TYR A 99 7.06 21.57 -10.91
C TYR A 99 6.05 22.40 -10.14
N ARG A 100 4.77 22.20 -10.46
CA ARG A 100 3.64 22.71 -9.70
C ARG A 100 2.74 21.56 -9.29
N ILE A 101 2.47 21.43 -7.99
CA ILE A 101 1.43 20.51 -7.50
C ILE A 101 0.09 21.14 -7.82
N GLN A 102 -0.76 20.39 -8.52
CA GLN A 102 -2.12 20.80 -8.86
C GLN A 102 -3.08 20.40 -7.74
N LYS A 103 -3.03 19.14 -7.29
CA LYS A 103 -3.91 18.58 -6.26
C LYS A 103 -3.22 17.48 -5.48
N VAL A 104 -3.56 17.38 -4.19
CA VAL A 104 -3.15 16.27 -3.32
C VAL A 104 -4.38 15.58 -2.77
N PHE A 105 -4.44 14.26 -2.93
CA PHE A 105 -5.51 13.44 -2.38
C PHE A 105 -4.97 12.50 -1.32
N ARG A 106 -5.57 12.51 -0.14
CA ARG A 106 -5.39 11.45 0.85
C ARG A 106 -6.14 10.20 0.40
N VAL A 107 -5.46 9.06 0.43
CA VAL A 107 -6.05 7.76 0.10
C VAL A 107 -6.60 7.12 1.37
N ASN A 108 -7.90 6.86 1.41
CA ASN A 108 -8.49 6.05 2.48
C ASN A 108 -8.68 4.60 2.00
N CYS A 109 -7.78 3.72 2.42
CA CYS A 109 -7.78 2.30 2.04
C CYS A 109 -8.72 1.40 2.85
N GLY A 110 -9.46 1.96 3.81
CA GLY A 110 -10.38 1.23 4.69
C GLY A 110 -9.66 0.39 5.76
N GLU A 111 -10.33 0.13 6.88
CA GLU A 111 -9.75 -0.52 8.06
C GLU A 111 -9.11 -1.88 7.77
N ALA A 112 -9.74 -2.66 6.88
CA ALA A 112 -9.22 -3.97 6.49
C ALA A 112 -7.83 -3.89 5.83
N ALA A 113 -7.55 -2.87 5.01
CA ALA A 113 -6.25 -2.71 4.38
C ALA A 113 -5.18 -2.31 5.39
N TYR A 114 -5.49 -1.36 6.28
CA TYR A 114 -4.59 -0.97 7.38
C TYR A 114 -4.27 -2.17 8.28
N LYS A 115 -5.27 -2.98 8.65
CA LYS A 115 -5.07 -4.19 9.44
C LYS A 115 -4.14 -5.19 8.74
N ARG A 116 -4.30 -5.41 7.43
CA ARG A 116 -3.40 -6.28 6.66
C ARG A 116 -1.97 -5.77 6.66
N PHE A 117 -1.78 -4.46 6.49
CA PHE A 117 -0.46 -3.82 6.53
C PHE A 117 0.21 -3.97 7.90
N GLU A 118 -0.51 -3.73 9.00
CA GLU A 118 0.03 -3.89 10.36
C GLU A 118 0.32 -5.36 10.71
N VAL A 119 -0.53 -6.30 10.27
CA VAL A 119 -0.23 -7.73 10.42
C VAL A 119 1.05 -8.10 9.68
N TYR A 120 1.23 -7.62 8.45
CA TYR A 120 2.46 -7.87 7.68
C TYR A 120 3.68 -7.25 8.36
N ARG A 121 3.56 -6.02 8.89
CA ARG A 121 4.62 -5.38 9.68
C ARG A 121 5.06 -6.26 10.85
N ASN A 122 4.11 -6.81 11.59
CA ASN A 122 4.40 -7.66 12.74
C ASN A 122 5.10 -8.96 12.34
N ILE A 123 4.71 -9.55 11.20
CA ILE A 123 5.38 -10.74 10.63
C ILE A 123 6.85 -10.41 10.27
N VAL A 124 7.11 -9.27 9.63
CA VAL A 124 8.48 -8.87 9.29
C VAL A 124 9.30 -8.57 10.55
N LYS A 125 8.70 -7.90 11.54
CA LYS A 125 9.35 -7.62 12.83
C LYS A 125 9.68 -8.90 13.61
N SER A 126 8.80 -9.91 13.62
CA SER A 126 9.07 -11.18 14.32
C SER A 126 10.25 -11.92 13.70
N LYS A 127 10.28 -12.00 12.36
CA LYS A 127 11.41 -12.59 11.61
C LYS A 127 12.75 -11.88 11.90
N GLY A 128 12.75 -10.55 12.01
CA GLY A 128 13.97 -9.80 12.35
C GLY A 128 14.45 -10.03 13.79
N ARG A 129 13.53 -10.24 14.74
CA ARG A 129 13.91 -10.57 16.14
C ARG A 129 14.55 -11.95 16.24
N GLU A 130 14.03 -12.93 15.50
CA GLU A 130 14.57 -14.28 15.43
C GLU A 130 15.99 -14.32 14.84
N SER A 131 16.29 -13.38 13.95
CA SER A 131 17.62 -13.25 13.33
C SER A 131 18.57 -12.35 14.14
N GLY A 132 18.14 -11.78 15.27
CA GLY A 132 18.97 -10.88 16.09
C GLY A 132 19.07 -9.44 15.57
N VAL A 133 18.53 -9.16 14.38
CA VAL A 133 18.50 -7.83 13.76
C VAL A 133 17.18 -7.13 14.08
N ARG A 134 17.18 -6.28 15.12
CA ARG A 134 16.00 -5.47 15.50
C ARG A 134 15.77 -4.35 14.49
N ARG A 135 15.05 -4.65 13.41
CA ARG A 135 14.48 -3.65 12.50
C ARG A 135 13.02 -3.45 12.84
N ASP A 136 12.58 -2.20 12.98
CA ASP A 136 11.17 -1.83 13.16
C ASP A 136 10.34 -2.01 11.87
N GLY A 137 10.48 -3.15 11.20
CA GLY A 137 9.88 -3.43 9.90
C GLY A 137 10.58 -2.73 8.73
N ASN A 138 11.63 -1.94 9.00
CA ASN A 138 12.37 -1.17 7.99
C ASN A 138 11.40 -0.40 7.08
N GLU A 139 10.51 0.37 7.70
CA GLU A 139 9.50 1.12 6.98
C GLU A 139 10.12 2.33 6.29
N VAL A 140 9.77 2.51 5.02
CA VAL A 140 10.29 3.55 4.15
C VAL A 140 9.17 4.16 3.32
N LEU A 141 9.29 5.45 3.00
CA LEU A 141 8.46 6.07 1.98
C LEU A 141 8.97 5.71 0.60
N ARG A 142 8.04 5.37 -0.30
CA ARG A 142 8.34 5.07 -1.71
C ARG A 142 7.29 5.64 -2.64
N TYR A 143 7.65 5.78 -3.91
CA TYR A 143 6.86 6.49 -4.91
C TYR A 143 6.50 5.61 -6.09
N ARG A 144 5.25 5.67 -6.53
CA ARG A 144 4.76 5.03 -7.76
C ARG A 144 4.31 6.10 -8.75
N GLY A 145 5.14 6.34 -9.76
CA GLY A 145 4.75 7.17 -10.91
C GLY A 145 3.78 6.43 -11.82
N THR A 146 2.68 7.07 -12.17
CA THR A 146 1.63 6.51 -13.02
C THR A 146 0.86 7.58 -13.80
N GLY A 147 0.16 7.18 -14.86
CA GLY A 147 -0.82 8.02 -15.56
C GLY A 147 -2.24 7.90 -14.97
N ILE A 148 -3.03 8.96 -15.17
CA ILE A 148 -4.47 9.03 -14.91
C ILE A 148 -5.22 9.05 -16.25
N THR A 149 -6.18 8.13 -16.41
CA THR A 149 -7.09 8.05 -17.57
C THR A 149 -8.56 8.22 -17.19
N CYS A 150 -8.84 8.53 -15.92
CA CYS A 150 -10.16 8.85 -15.42
C CYS A 150 -10.27 10.33 -15.05
N LEU A 151 -11.42 10.70 -14.49
CA LEU A 151 -11.73 12.09 -14.14
C LEU A 151 -11.12 12.54 -12.81
N LEU A 152 -10.36 11.70 -12.10
CA LEU A 152 -9.71 12.06 -10.84
C LEU A 152 -8.92 13.36 -10.99
N GLY A 153 -9.16 14.35 -10.12
CA GLY A 153 -8.53 15.67 -10.20
C GLY A 153 -9.35 16.74 -10.91
N PHE A 154 -10.38 16.38 -11.67
CA PHE A 154 -11.40 17.37 -12.08
C PHE A 154 -12.36 17.66 -10.93
N ASP A 155 -12.96 18.84 -10.93
CA ASP A 155 -13.80 19.29 -9.82
C ASP A 155 -14.96 18.32 -9.56
N ARG A 156 -15.18 18.01 -8.28
CA ARG A 156 -16.15 17.02 -7.78
C ARG A 156 -15.84 15.55 -8.10
N PHE A 157 -14.72 15.22 -8.73
CA PHE A 157 -14.31 13.83 -9.01
C PHE A 157 -13.20 13.35 -8.06
N SER A 158 -13.61 12.76 -6.93
CA SER A 158 -12.75 12.16 -5.90
C SER A 158 -12.96 10.66 -5.72
N THR A 159 -13.58 9.99 -6.70
CA THR A 159 -13.83 8.55 -6.66
C THR A 159 -12.92 7.78 -7.62
N THR A 160 -12.64 6.54 -7.25
CA THR A 160 -11.85 5.61 -8.07
C THR A 160 -12.68 5.10 -9.24
N CYS A 161 -12.05 4.85 -10.39
CA CYS A 161 -12.69 4.15 -11.50
C CYS A 161 -12.27 2.67 -11.54
N ARG A 162 -13.00 1.85 -12.30
CA ARG A 162 -12.67 0.42 -12.52
C ARG A 162 -11.80 0.16 -13.76
N ARG A 163 -11.37 1.22 -14.47
CA ARG A 163 -10.59 1.07 -15.72
C ARG A 163 -9.19 0.58 -15.42
N LYS A 164 -8.80 -0.56 -16.00
CA LYS A 164 -7.43 -1.08 -15.88
C LYS A 164 -6.40 -0.07 -16.39
N SER A 165 -6.74 0.71 -17.43
CA SER A 165 -5.84 1.74 -17.98
C SER A 165 -5.54 2.89 -17.01
N CYS A 166 -6.33 3.11 -15.96
CA CYS A 166 -6.05 4.14 -14.96
C CYS A 166 -5.08 3.60 -13.92
N GLY A 167 -3.81 3.96 -14.02
CA GLY A 167 -2.79 3.38 -13.15
C GLY A 167 -2.85 3.88 -11.70
N VAL A 168 -3.39 5.07 -11.43
CA VAL A 168 -3.72 5.50 -10.04
C VAL A 168 -4.75 4.54 -9.45
N CYS A 169 -5.92 4.40 -10.10
CA CYS A 169 -7.00 3.55 -9.62
C CYS A 169 -6.58 2.07 -9.52
N ARG A 170 -5.69 1.61 -10.41
CA ARG A 170 -5.09 0.27 -10.31
C ARG A 170 -4.19 0.13 -9.08
N THR A 171 -3.35 1.14 -8.80
CA THR A 171 -2.41 1.13 -7.67
C THR A 171 -3.16 1.14 -6.35
N ILE A 172 -4.18 1.99 -6.21
CA ILE A 172 -5.01 2.06 -4.99
C ILE A 172 -6.07 0.97 -4.92
N GLY A 173 -6.45 0.35 -6.05
CA GLY A 173 -7.38 -0.77 -6.10
C GLY A 173 -6.88 -1.99 -5.31
N GLY A 174 -5.56 -2.07 -5.07
CA GLY A 174 -4.98 -3.00 -4.11
C GLY A 174 -5.60 -2.90 -2.72
N CYS A 175 -5.99 -1.71 -2.27
CA CYS A 175 -6.63 -1.54 -0.96
C CYS A 175 -7.94 -2.35 -0.82
N MET A 176 -8.60 -2.66 -1.94
CA MET A 176 -9.89 -3.36 -1.96
C MET A 176 -9.77 -4.90 -2.02
N ASN A 177 -8.71 -5.45 -2.62
CA ASN A 177 -8.68 -6.86 -3.00
C ASN A 177 -7.84 -7.70 -2.05
N SER A 178 -8.51 -8.31 -1.08
CA SER A 178 -7.93 -9.18 -0.03
C SER A 178 -7.24 -10.45 -0.57
N GLU A 179 -7.77 -11.06 -1.64
CA GLU A 179 -7.41 -12.45 -1.99
C GLU A 179 -6.33 -12.57 -3.08
N ALA A 180 -6.21 -11.58 -3.97
CA ALA A 180 -5.20 -11.59 -5.05
C ALA A 180 -3.89 -10.84 -4.69
N MET A 181 -3.84 -10.19 -3.52
CA MET A 181 -2.73 -9.32 -3.11
C MET A 181 -1.47 -10.05 -2.62
N GLY A 182 -1.54 -11.35 -2.35
CA GLY A 182 -0.57 -11.98 -1.44
C GLY A 182 0.86 -12.17 -1.97
N ARG A 183 1.12 -12.14 -3.29
CA ARG A 183 2.45 -12.52 -3.85
C ARG A 183 2.84 -11.83 -5.16
N SER A 184 2.17 -10.72 -5.53
CA SER A 184 2.55 -10.00 -6.74
C SER A 184 3.65 -8.99 -6.42
N PRO A 185 4.84 -9.09 -7.05
CA PRO A 185 5.90 -8.13 -6.83
C PRO A 185 5.51 -6.75 -7.33
N VAL A 186 5.82 -5.72 -6.55
CA VAL A 186 5.50 -4.33 -6.88
C VAL A 186 6.78 -3.50 -6.91
N MET A 187 7.07 -2.94 -8.08
CA MET A 187 8.17 -2.00 -8.26
C MET A 187 7.79 -0.59 -7.82
N LEU A 188 8.63 0.00 -6.98
CA LEU A 188 8.49 1.35 -6.44
C LEU A 188 9.81 2.13 -6.61
N SER A 189 9.71 3.45 -6.66
CA SER A 189 10.85 4.35 -6.80
C SER A 189 11.25 4.90 -5.44
N LYS A 190 12.56 5.10 -5.22
CA LYS A 190 13.09 5.69 -4.00
C LYS A 190 12.77 7.19 -3.87
N THR A 191 12.67 7.89 -5.00
CA THR A 191 12.46 9.35 -5.03
C THR A 191 11.31 9.72 -5.96
N SER A 192 10.70 10.89 -5.73
CA SER A 192 9.64 11.45 -6.56
C SER A 192 10.12 11.71 -7.99
N TRP A 193 11.37 12.16 -8.19
CA TRP A 193 11.96 12.32 -9.52
C TRP A 193 12.06 10.99 -10.28
N ARG A 194 12.50 9.90 -9.63
CA ARG A 194 12.57 8.58 -10.27
C ARG A 194 11.19 8.05 -10.64
N ALA A 195 10.19 8.36 -9.82
CA ALA A 195 8.80 8.08 -10.13
C ALA A 195 8.31 8.91 -11.33
N HIS A 196 8.64 10.19 -11.42
CA HIS A 196 8.34 11.03 -12.59
C HIS A 196 8.94 10.45 -13.87
N ARG A 197 10.24 10.09 -13.88
CA ARG A 197 10.87 9.45 -15.05
C ARG A 197 10.22 8.14 -15.47
N ARG A 198 9.54 7.44 -14.54
CA ARG A 198 8.71 6.28 -14.88
C ARG A 198 7.44 6.70 -15.63
N VAL A 199 6.81 7.80 -15.24
CA VAL A 199 5.66 8.37 -15.96
C VAL A 199 6.07 8.73 -17.38
N GLU A 200 7.19 9.43 -17.57
CA GLU A 200 7.68 9.82 -18.91
C GLU A 200 7.88 8.60 -19.82
N ARG A 201 8.53 7.54 -19.31
CA ARG A 201 8.78 6.32 -20.09
C ARG A 201 7.55 5.49 -20.39
N CYS A 202 6.52 5.56 -19.55
CA CYS A 202 5.32 4.72 -19.67
C CYS A 202 4.09 5.52 -20.14
N GLY A 203 4.21 6.83 -20.25
CA GLY A 203 3.16 7.73 -20.69
C GLY A 203 2.90 7.54 -22.17
N HIS A 204 1.63 7.36 -22.53
CA HIS A 204 1.21 7.27 -23.92
C HIS A 204 0.02 8.22 -24.11
N GLY A 205 0.09 9.09 -25.11
CA GLY A 205 -0.96 10.08 -25.40
C GLY A 205 -1.16 11.11 -24.29
N ASN A 206 -2.37 11.68 -24.20
CA ASN A 206 -2.71 12.81 -23.32
C ASN A 206 -3.00 12.38 -21.85
N MET A 207 -2.26 11.40 -21.33
CA MET A 207 -2.43 10.95 -19.93
C MET A 207 -1.89 11.99 -18.97
N ARG A 208 -2.68 12.33 -17.94
CA ARG A 208 -2.21 13.21 -16.86
C ARG A 208 -1.27 12.46 -15.93
N ALA A 209 -0.18 13.10 -15.52
CA ALA A 209 0.81 12.52 -14.63
C ALA A 209 0.34 12.53 -13.18
N ALA A 210 0.66 11.46 -12.45
CA ALA A 210 0.47 11.39 -11.01
C ALA A 210 1.56 10.57 -10.34
N ILE A 211 1.83 10.88 -9.08
CA ILE A 211 2.69 10.08 -8.22
C ILE A 211 1.88 9.67 -7.00
N VAL A 212 1.87 8.37 -6.73
CA VAL A 212 1.33 7.82 -5.48
C VAL A 212 2.46 7.71 -4.48
N VAL A 213 2.31 8.33 -3.31
CA VAL A 213 3.22 8.20 -2.17
C VAL A 213 2.73 7.07 -1.28
N CYS A 214 3.60 6.10 -1.00
CA CYS A 214 3.27 4.91 -0.24
C CYS A 214 4.17 4.77 0.99
N ARG A 215 3.58 4.36 2.11
CA ARG A 215 4.31 3.71 3.21
C ARG A 215 4.59 2.27 2.84
N VAL A 216 5.84 1.83 3.01
CA VAL A 216 6.30 0.52 2.55
C VAL A 216 7.13 -0.16 3.61
N ILE A 217 6.77 -1.40 3.93
CA ILE A 217 7.56 -2.28 4.81
C ILE A 217 8.61 -2.95 3.93
N ALA A 218 9.82 -2.41 3.88
CA ALA A 218 10.88 -2.99 3.06
C ALA A 218 11.44 -4.29 3.66
N GLY A 219 11.32 -4.45 4.98
CA GLY A 219 11.82 -5.62 5.69
C GLY A 219 13.29 -5.89 5.40
N ARG A 220 13.64 -7.17 5.19
CA ARG A 220 14.97 -7.59 4.75
C ARG A 220 15.12 -7.33 3.25
N VAL A 221 16.11 -6.53 2.90
CA VAL A 221 16.34 -6.06 1.53
C VAL A 221 17.54 -6.80 0.95
N ALA A 222 17.32 -7.59 -0.10
CA ALA A 222 18.40 -8.04 -0.98
C ALA A 222 18.83 -6.88 -1.88
N ARG A 223 20.13 -6.76 -2.16
CA ARG A 223 20.63 -5.82 -3.17
C ARG A 223 21.12 -6.59 -4.38
N CYS A 224 20.62 -6.21 -5.54
CA CYS A 224 21.01 -6.80 -6.82
C CYS A 224 21.77 -5.80 -7.67
N SER A 225 22.83 -6.27 -8.35
CA SER A 225 23.54 -5.57 -9.42
C SER A 225 23.64 -6.51 -10.61
N ASN A 226 23.34 -6.02 -11.81
CA ASN A 226 23.40 -6.79 -13.06
C ASN A 226 22.65 -8.15 -13.01
N GLY A 227 21.53 -8.21 -12.28
CA GLY A 227 20.72 -9.43 -12.15
C GLY A 227 21.18 -10.41 -11.06
N ASN A 228 22.35 -10.19 -10.46
CA ASN A 228 22.89 -11.03 -9.38
C ASN A 228 22.69 -10.35 -8.03
N ILE A 229 22.37 -11.15 -7.00
CA ILE A 229 22.34 -10.68 -5.60
C ILE A 229 23.80 -10.47 -5.18
N VAL A 230 24.15 -9.24 -4.81
CA VAL A 230 25.54 -8.85 -4.47
C VAL A 230 25.70 -8.62 -2.97
N SER A 231 24.60 -8.35 -2.27
CA SER A 231 24.60 -8.27 -0.81
C SER A 231 23.20 -8.54 -0.27
N GLY A 232 23.12 -9.35 0.76
CA GLY A 232 21.94 -9.55 1.60
C GLY A 232 22.45 -10.16 2.90
N GLU A 233 21.80 -9.88 4.03
CA GLU A 233 22.17 -10.52 5.29
C GLU A 233 21.95 -12.03 5.14
N GLU A 234 23.04 -12.78 4.98
CA GLU A 234 23.05 -14.24 5.01
C GLU A 234 22.83 -14.68 6.47
N GLU A 235 21.58 -14.58 6.94
CA GLU A 235 21.17 -15.20 8.19
C GLU A 235 20.19 -16.33 7.89
N LYS A 236 20.49 -17.48 8.53
CA LYS A 236 19.92 -18.84 8.58
C LYS A 236 18.75 -19.28 7.66
N ASP A 237 17.86 -18.40 7.21
CA ASP A 237 16.68 -18.71 6.38
C ASP A 237 16.68 -18.07 4.97
N GLY A 238 17.66 -17.23 4.62
CA GLY A 238 17.89 -16.75 3.24
C GLY A 238 16.74 -16.01 2.54
N THR A 239 15.67 -15.64 3.26
CA THR A 239 14.43 -15.14 2.66
C THR A 239 14.31 -13.62 2.78
N PHE A 240 14.31 -12.91 1.65
CA PHE A 240 14.15 -11.45 1.63
C PHE A 240 12.68 -11.02 1.48
N ASP A 241 12.34 -9.84 1.99
CA ASP A 241 11.01 -9.24 1.84
C ASP A 241 10.95 -8.28 0.63
N SER A 242 12.11 -7.73 0.24
CA SER A 242 12.25 -6.86 -0.92
C SER A 242 13.64 -6.92 -1.57
N VAL A 243 13.73 -6.37 -2.78
CA VAL A 243 14.95 -6.31 -3.59
C VAL A 243 15.20 -4.87 -4.02
N GLU A 244 16.37 -4.33 -3.71
CA GLU A 244 16.86 -3.03 -4.17
C GLU A 244 17.82 -3.20 -5.34
N TYR A 245 17.59 -2.42 -6.40
CA TYR A 245 18.42 -2.46 -7.60
C TYR A 245 19.52 -1.39 -7.54
N MET A 246 20.78 -1.84 -7.58
CA MET A 246 21.98 -1.01 -7.53
C MET A 246 22.47 -0.57 -8.93
N ASP A 247 21.59 -0.60 -9.93
CA ASP A 247 21.82 -0.18 -11.32
C ASP A 247 21.65 1.34 -11.52
N GLY A 248 21.68 2.12 -10.43
CA GLY A 248 21.34 3.54 -10.43
C GLY A 248 19.86 3.83 -10.74
N SER A 249 19.00 2.83 -10.93
CA SER A 249 17.57 3.06 -11.17
C SER A 249 16.81 3.48 -9.91
N GLU A 250 17.43 3.26 -8.73
CA GLU A 250 16.90 3.61 -7.40
C GLU A 250 15.49 3.04 -7.18
N LYS A 251 15.34 1.75 -7.53
CA LYS A 251 14.07 1.02 -7.43
C LYS A 251 14.11 0.00 -6.32
N LEU A 252 12.96 -0.20 -5.69
CA LEU A 252 12.70 -1.30 -4.76
C LEU A 252 11.55 -2.13 -5.30
N MET A 253 11.79 -3.43 -5.44
CA MET A 253 10.76 -4.42 -5.67
C MET A 253 10.37 -5.05 -4.36
N VAL A 254 9.12 -4.85 -3.96
CA VAL A 254 8.53 -5.49 -2.78
C VAL A 254 7.84 -6.77 -3.24
N LEU A 255 8.09 -7.90 -2.57
CA LEU A 255 7.62 -9.21 -3.03
C LEU A 255 6.17 -9.52 -2.63
N ASP A 256 5.65 -8.81 -1.62
CA ASP A 256 4.29 -8.96 -1.12
C ASP A 256 3.58 -7.60 -1.09
N SER A 257 2.46 -7.47 -1.81
CA SER A 257 1.76 -6.19 -1.90
C SER A 257 1.08 -5.77 -0.58
N ARG A 258 0.93 -6.67 0.40
CA ARG A 258 0.48 -6.32 1.77
C ARG A 258 1.46 -5.41 2.50
N ALA A 259 2.71 -5.36 2.04
CA ALA A 259 3.74 -4.48 2.56
C ALA A 259 3.59 -3.02 2.09
N ILE A 260 2.57 -2.69 1.28
CA ILE A 260 2.39 -1.38 0.66
C ILE A 260 1.07 -0.77 1.11
N LEU A 261 1.15 0.45 1.61
CA LEU A 261 0.00 1.26 1.98
C LEU A 261 0.07 2.60 1.20
N PRO A 262 -0.76 2.79 0.16
CA PRO A 262 -0.90 4.08 -0.50
C PRO A 262 -1.44 5.13 0.49
N CYS A 263 -0.79 6.28 0.56
CA CYS A 263 -1.15 7.35 1.50
C CYS A 263 -1.66 8.60 0.77
N PHE A 264 -0.92 9.02 -0.26
CA PHE A 264 -1.23 10.24 -1.01
C PHE A 264 -1.18 10.00 -2.51
N VAL A 265 -2.01 10.72 -3.26
CA VAL A 265 -1.88 10.86 -4.71
C VAL A 265 -1.62 12.33 -5.01
N VAL A 266 -0.48 12.60 -5.63
CA VAL A 266 -0.03 13.94 -6.02
C VAL A 266 -0.23 14.07 -7.53
N LEU A 267 -1.09 14.99 -7.93
CA LEU A 267 -1.22 15.46 -9.31
C LEU A 267 -0.32 16.68 -9.46
N TYR A 268 0.50 16.69 -10.49
CA TYR A 268 1.49 17.74 -10.71
C TYR A 268 1.75 17.90 -12.21
N GLU A 269 2.41 19.00 -12.52
CA GLU A 269 2.92 19.33 -13.85
C GLU A 269 4.37 19.81 -13.75
N ILE A 270 5.12 19.62 -14.84
CA ILE A 270 6.48 20.15 -14.99
C ILE A 270 6.38 21.60 -15.47
N LEU A 271 7.27 22.46 -14.95
CA LEU A 271 7.42 23.86 -15.37
C LEU A 271 8.61 24.04 -16.30
#